data_AF-A0A969CND7-F1
#
_entry.id   AF-A0A969CND7-F1
#
_cell.length_a   1.000
_cell.length_b   1.000
_cell.length_c   1.000
_cell.angle_alpha   90.00
_cell.angle_beta   90.00
_cell.angle_gamma   90.00
#
_symmetry.space_group_name_H-M   'P 1'
#
loop_
_entity.id
_entity.type
_entity.pdbx_description
1 polymer ?
#
loop_
_entity_poly.entity_id
_entity_poly.type
_entity_poly.pdbx_seq_one_letter_code
_entity_poly.pdbx_strand_id
1 'polypeptide(L)'
;MLNPTKSLLNRFFFIPSFLRTLIQIVKQIVKNNFVKTHITYTFPSQLNRLAELEIDLLKNAGIEGVILDLDNTIVSEDDRYTSPGAEAWIEQAKLQGLKFFLLSNGKREYRAKAWSNRLDIPIINPARKPFPFAFHQALKSMQLEPKQVVVIGDSRHTDILGAWLVGCPSIQVATLPHPFGWWEKFFGKRVQTPYPSGHELWDNDFFYESIKAID
;
A
#
# COMPACT_ATOMS: atom_id res chain seq x y z
N MET A 1 -7.68 -47.25 -33.00
CA MET A 1 -7.84 -46.62 -31.66
C MET A 1 -7.19 -45.25 -31.70
N LEU A 2 -8.00 -44.19 -31.76
CA LEU A 2 -7.54 -42.80 -31.82
C LEU A 2 -7.44 -42.26 -30.38
N ASN A 3 -6.26 -41.72 -30.02
CA ASN A 3 -5.99 -41.11 -28.72
C ASN A 3 -6.77 -39.77 -28.56
N PRO A 4 -7.66 -39.60 -27.57
CA PRO A 4 -8.49 -38.39 -27.44
C PRO A 4 -7.82 -37.26 -26.64
N THR A 5 -6.52 -37.32 -26.36
CA THR A 5 -5.84 -36.38 -25.45
C THR A 5 -5.22 -35.15 -26.12
N LYS A 6 -5.39 -34.97 -27.45
CA LYS A 6 -4.94 -33.76 -28.18
C LYS A 6 -6.08 -32.78 -28.52
N SER A 7 -7.17 -32.76 -27.74
CA SER A 7 -8.38 -31.98 -28.06
C SER A 7 -8.80 -30.93 -27.01
N LEU A 8 -7.96 -30.63 -26.01
CA LEU A 8 -8.35 -29.68 -24.94
C LEU A 8 -7.40 -28.48 -24.75
N LEU A 9 -6.29 -28.41 -25.49
CA LEU A 9 -5.33 -27.29 -25.39
C LEU A 9 -5.54 -26.16 -26.42
N ASN A 10 -6.50 -26.28 -27.33
CA ASN A 10 -6.82 -25.26 -28.35
C ASN A 10 -8.20 -24.60 -28.13
N ARG A 11 -8.65 -24.42 -26.88
CA ARG A 11 -9.67 -23.40 -26.61
C ARG A 11 -9.01 -22.04 -26.61
N PHE A 12 -8.97 -21.43 -27.79
CA PHE A 12 -8.67 -20.02 -27.98
C PHE A 12 -9.57 -19.19 -27.06
N PHE A 13 -9.07 -18.80 -25.90
CA PHE A 13 -9.60 -17.63 -25.21
C PHE A 13 -9.30 -16.44 -26.11
N PHE A 14 -10.34 -15.94 -26.79
CA PHE A 14 -10.25 -14.73 -27.60
C PHE A 14 -9.99 -13.55 -26.65
N ILE A 15 -8.72 -13.25 -26.40
CA ILE A 15 -8.32 -12.06 -25.64
C ILE A 15 -8.71 -10.85 -26.51
N PRO A 16 -9.66 -10.01 -26.07
CA PRO A 16 -10.09 -8.83 -26.83
C PRO A 16 -8.89 -7.97 -27.21
N SER A 17 -8.91 -7.33 -28.37
CA SER A 17 -7.78 -6.51 -28.88
C SER A 17 -7.33 -5.46 -27.87
N PHE A 18 -8.28 -4.81 -27.18
CA PHE A 18 -8.00 -3.87 -26.10
C PHE A 18 -7.22 -4.49 -24.94
N LEU A 19 -7.53 -5.73 -24.56
CA LEU A 19 -6.83 -6.45 -23.49
C LEU A 19 -5.41 -6.86 -23.92
N ARG A 20 -5.19 -7.17 -25.20
CA ARG A 20 -3.83 -7.40 -25.75
C ARG A 20 -3.00 -6.13 -25.72
N THR A 21 -3.59 -4.99 -26.11
CA THR A 21 -2.93 -3.68 -26.04
C THR A 21 -2.58 -3.32 -24.60
N LEU A 22 -3.51 -3.54 -23.66
CA LEU A 22 -3.27 -3.33 -22.23
C LEU A 22 -2.11 -4.20 -21.72
N ILE A 23 -2.07 -5.49 -22.08
CA ILE A 23 -0.97 -6.40 -21.73
C ILE A 23 0.36 -5.91 -22.32
N GLN A 24 0.38 -5.40 -23.55
CA GLN A 24 1.61 -4.86 -24.14
C GLN A 24 2.08 -3.59 -23.45
N ILE A 25 1.17 -2.68 -23.10
CA ILE A 25 1.49 -1.46 -22.33
C ILE A 25 2.04 -1.84 -20.96
N VAL A 26 1.39 -2.76 -20.24
CA VAL A 26 1.88 -3.26 -18.94
C VAL A 26 3.25 -3.91 -19.11
N LYS A 27 3.48 -4.75 -20.13
CA LYS A 27 4.79 -5.34 -20.42
C LYS A 27 5.86 -4.28 -20.72
N GLN A 28 5.51 -3.20 -21.41
CA GLN A 28 6.42 -2.10 -21.71
C GLN A 28 6.77 -1.30 -20.45
N ILE A 29 5.78 -1.02 -19.58
CA ILE A 29 5.97 -0.38 -18.27
C ILE A 29 6.87 -1.25 -17.38
N VAL A 30 6.54 -2.54 -17.27
CA VAL A 30 7.32 -3.56 -16.56
C VAL A 30 8.77 -3.57 -17.03
N LYS A 31 9.01 -3.60 -18.35
CA LYS A 31 10.34 -3.61 -18.95
C LYS A 31 11.11 -2.31 -18.69
N ASN A 32 10.45 -1.17 -18.83
CA ASN A 32 11.06 0.14 -18.58
C ASN A 32 11.40 0.35 -17.09
N ASN A 33 10.58 -0.17 -16.18
CA ASN A 33 10.85 -0.11 -14.74
C ASN A 33 11.95 -1.09 -14.33
N PHE A 34 11.96 -2.31 -14.88
CA PHE A 34 13.00 -3.31 -14.63
C PHE A 34 14.41 -2.80 -14.99
N VAL A 35 14.54 -2.05 -16.09
CA VAL A 35 15.83 -1.45 -16.51
C VAL A 35 16.25 -0.28 -15.60
N LYS A 36 15.33 0.35 -14.86
CA LYS A 36 15.61 1.46 -13.93
C LYS A 36 15.94 1.02 -12.50
N THR A 37 15.58 -0.20 -12.09
CA THR A 37 15.62 -0.64 -10.69
C THR A 37 16.85 -1.49 -10.36
N HIS A 38 18.01 -0.84 -10.21
CA HIS A 38 19.11 -1.32 -9.36
C HIS A 38 19.51 -0.21 -8.39
N ILE A 39 18.52 0.37 -7.70
CA ILE A 39 18.76 1.32 -6.61
C ILE A 39 18.57 0.54 -5.31
N THR A 40 19.67 0.22 -4.65
CA THR A 40 19.65 -0.31 -3.28
C THR A 40 19.54 0.89 -2.35
N TYR A 41 18.37 1.07 -1.75
CA TYR A 41 18.17 2.06 -0.70
C TYR A 41 18.73 1.54 0.63
N THR A 42 19.16 2.44 1.50
CA THR A 42 19.79 2.11 2.79
C THR A 42 18.79 1.82 3.92
N PHE A 43 17.49 1.83 3.63
CA PHE A 43 16.42 1.51 4.58
C PHE A 43 15.85 0.09 4.34
N PRO A 44 15.27 -0.54 5.37
CA PRO A 44 14.71 -1.88 5.26
C PRO A 44 13.57 -1.94 4.25
N SER A 45 13.47 -3.04 3.49
CA SER A 45 12.35 -3.29 2.58
C SER A 45 11.12 -3.88 3.27
N GLN A 46 11.27 -4.38 4.51
CA GLN A 46 10.20 -4.96 5.31
C GLN A 46 10.37 -4.61 6.79
N LEU A 47 9.25 -4.35 7.48
CA LEU A 47 9.16 -4.06 8.92
C LEU A 47 7.90 -4.71 9.50
N ASN A 48 7.81 -4.85 10.83
CA ASN A 48 6.55 -5.33 11.43
C ASN A 48 5.53 -4.19 11.54
N ARG A 49 5.98 -2.99 11.90
CA ARG A 49 5.12 -1.81 12.05
C ARG A 49 5.82 -0.54 11.58
N LEU A 50 5.01 0.47 11.27
CA LEU A 50 5.50 1.78 10.78
C LEU A 50 6.51 2.42 11.74
N ALA A 51 6.22 2.37 13.04
CA ALA A 51 7.05 3.01 14.07
C ALA A 51 8.45 2.41 14.25
N GLU A 52 8.76 1.25 13.64
CA GLU A 52 10.11 0.69 13.62
C GLU A 52 11.03 1.37 12.60
N LEU A 53 10.47 2.18 11.70
CA LEU A 53 11.24 2.86 10.66
C LEU A 53 11.95 4.09 11.23
N GLU A 54 13.27 4.09 11.24
CA GLU A 54 14.02 5.30 11.57
C GLU A 54 13.88 6.35 10.45
N ILE A 55 13.35 7.53 10.79
CA ILE A 55 13.09 8.62 9.84
C ILE A 55 14.39 9.08 9.16
N ASP A 56 15.51 9.08 9.88
CA ASP A 56 16.81 9.48 9.33
C ASP A 56 17.28 8.56 8.19
N LEU A 57 16.91 7.27 8.20
CA LEU A 57 17.23 6.37 7.09
C LEU A 57 16.54 6.79 5.80
N LEU A 58 15.31 7.32 5.89
CA LEU A 58 14.59 7.86 4.74
C LEU A 58 15.27 9.13 4.22
N LYS A 59 15.59 10.06 5.12
CA LYS A 59 16.20 11.35 4.77
C LYS A 59 17.59 11.17 4.15
N ASN A 60 18.41 10.30 4.72
CA ASN A 60 19.74 9.96 4.20
C ASN A 60 19.67 9.31 2.81
N ALA A 61 18.54 8.66 2.48
CA ALA A 61 18.28 8.10 1.16
C ALA A 61 17.65 9.10 0.17
N GLY A 62 17.51 10.38 0.54
CA GLY A 62 16.93 11.43 -0.30
C GLY A 62 15.41 11.36 -0.42
N ILE A 63 14.74 10.70 0.53
CA ILE A 63 13.28 10.67 0.60
C ILE A 63 12.77 11.95 1.25
N GLU A 64 11.81 12.59 0.58
CA GLU A 64 11.14 13.82 0.99
C GLU A 64 9.63 13.63 1.16
N GLY A 65 9.09 12.50 0.70
CA GLY A 65 7.67 12.19 0.80
C GLY A 65 7.35 10.73 1.05
N VAL A 66 6.16 10.49 1.61
CA VAL A 66 5.64 9.17 1.92
C VAL A 66 4.24 9.05 1.32
N ILE A 67 4.04 8.06 0.47
CA ILE A 67 2.70 7.56 0.14
C ILE A 67 2.40 6.42 1.11
N LEU A 68 1.38 6.60 1.94
CA LEU A 68 1.07 5.69 3.03
C LEU A 68 -0.29 5.02 2.81
N ASP A 69 -0.31 3.69 2.93
CA ASP A 69 -1.56 2.94 2.99
C ASP A 69 -2.25 3.11 4.35
N LEU A 70 -3.57 2.97 4.37
CA LEU A 70 -4.39 3.14 5.56
C LEU A 70 -4.78 1.79 6.19
N ASP A 71 -5.46 0.96 5.41
CA ASP A 71 -6.14 -0.23 5.91
C ASP A 71 -5.16 -1.37 6.11
N ASN A 72 -5.16 -1.97 7.30
CA ASN A 72 -4.18 -2.97 7.75
C ASN A 72 -2.73 -2.47 7.89
N THR A 73 -2.48 -1.19 7.62
CA THR A 73 -1.17 -0.51 7.79
C THR A 73 -1.18 0.39 9.04
N ILE A 74 -2.10 1.36 9.11
CA ILE A 74 -2.28 2.26 10.27
C ILE A 74 -3.39 1.74 11.19
N VAL A 75 -4.48 1.24 10.59
CA VAL A 75 -5.69 0.78 11.27
C VAL A 75 -6.20 -0.49 10.60
N SER A 76 -6.60 -1.50 11.37
CA SER A 76 -7.14 -2.76 10.83
C SER A 76 -8.40 -2.50 10.00
N GLU A 77 -8.65 -3.28 8.94
CA GLU A 77 -9.80 -3.08 8.04
C GLU A 77 -11.15 -3.05 8.78
N ASP A 78 -11.26 -3.67 9.95
CA ASP A 78 -12.45 -3.75 10.79
C ASP A 78 -12.52 -2.71 11.93
N ASP A 79 -11.59 -1.75 11.97
CA ASP A 79 -11.47 -0.69 13.00
C ASP A 79 -11.21 -1.21 14.41
N ARG A 80 -10.78 -2.45 14.61
CA ARG A 80 -10.49 -2.94 15.96
C ARG A 80 -9.14 -2.46 16.50
N TYR A 81 -8.14 -2.38 15.63
CA TYR A 81 -6.76 -2.14 16.07
C TYR A 81 -6.12 -1.00 15.30
N THR A 82 -5.27 -0.25 16.00
CA THR A 82 -4.28 0.66 15.39
C THR A 82 -2.88 0.08 15.55
N SER A 83 -2.00 0.42 14.61
CA SER A 83 -0.60 0.03 14.65
C SER A 83 0.13 0.83 15.73
N PRO A 84 0.75 0.19 16.74
CA PRO A 84 1.37 0.90 17.85
C PRO A 84 2.40 1.94 17.39
N GLY A 85 2.26 3.17 17.89
CA GLY A 85 3.14 4.28 17.60
C GLY A 85 3.04 4.87 16.19
N ALA A 86 2.12 4.40 15.33
CA ALA A 86 2.02 4.87 13.96
C ALA A 86 1.70 6.37 13.86
N GLU A 87 0.73 6.87 14.63
CA GLU A 87 0.38 8.29 14.64
C GLU A 87 1.54 9.17 15.10
N ALA A 88 2.20 8.79 16.20
CA ALA A 88 3.37 9.50 16.72
C ALA A 88 4.53 9.51 15.73
N TRP A 89 4.76 8.39 15.04
CA TRP A 89 5.76 8.30 13.98
C TRP A 89 5.44 9.24 12.80
N ILE A 90 4.18 9.28 12.36
CA ILE A 90 3.72 10.17 11.29
C ILE A 90 3.91 11.63 11.69
N GLU A 91 3.55 12.00 12.92
CA GLU A 91 3.73 13.36 13.43
C GLU A 91 5.22 13.76 13.46
N GLN A 92 6.08 12.90 14.02
CA GLN A 92 7.53 13.12 14.04
C GLN A 92 8.11 13.26 12.62
N ALA A 93 7.67 12.41 11.69
CA ALA A 93 8.09 12.48 10.28
C ALA A 93 7.64 13.78 9.61
N LYS A 94 6.40 14.24 9.84
CA LYS A 94 5.90 15.53 9.36
C LYS A 94 6.73 16.70 9.93
N LEU A 95 7.03 16.68 11.23
CA LEU A 95 7.86 17.70 11.89
C LEU A 95 9.28 17.75 11.32
N GLN A 96 9.80 16.61 10.86
CA GLN A 96 11.10 16.53 10.19
C GLN A 96 11.07 16.89 8.69
N GLY A 97 9.91 17.32 8.17
CA GLY A 97 9.75 17.85 6.82
C GLY A 97 9.28 16.84 5.77
N LEU A 98 8.95 15.60 6.15
CA LEU A 98 8.40 14.63 5.21
C LEU A 98 6.96 15.01 4.82
N LYS A 99 6.68 15.06 3.52
CA LYS A 99 5.33 15.22 2.98
C LYS A 99 4.61 13.88 3.00
N PHE A 100 3.30 13.90 3.19
CA PHE A 100 2.49 12.69 3.22
C PHE A 100 1.32 12.75 2.26
N PHE A 101 0.93 11.57 1.76
CA PHE A 101 -0.30 11.37 1.01
C PHE A 101 -0.86 9.97 1.30
N LEU A 102 -2.15 9.86 1.63
CA LEU A 102 -2.80 8.57 1.88
C LEU A 102 -3.42 7.99 0.62
N LEU A 103 -3.21 6.70 0.37
CA LEU A 103 -3.92 5.94 -0.65
C LEU A 103 -4.58 4.71 -0.02
N SER A 104 -5.92 4.66 -0.05
CA SER A 104 -6.69 3.54 0.49
C SER A 104 -7.53 2.87 -0.60
N ASN A 105 -7.70 1.55 -0.52
CA ASN A 105 -8.68 0.79 -1.31
C ASN A 105 -9.92 0.43 -0.47
N GLY A 106 -10.07 1.03 0.71
CA GLY A 106 -11.13 0.76 1.66
C GLY A 106 -12.50 1.15 1.13
N LYS A 107 -13.51 0.32 1.41
CA LYS A 107 -14.88 0.54 0.91
C LYS A 107 -15.63 1.67 1.62
N ARG A 108 -15.16 2.07 2.81
CA ARG A 108 -15.88 2.97 3.72
C ARG A 108 -15.32 4.39 3.61
N GLU A 109 -15.97 5.21 2.79
CA GLU A 109 -15.51 6.58 2.50
C GLU A 109 -15.41 7.47 3.75
N TYR A 110 -16.40 7.40 4.65
CA TYR A 110 -16.40 8.17 5.90
C TYR A 110 -15.16 7.88 6.76
N ARG A 111 -14.72 6.62 6.79
CA ARG A 111 -13.54 6.17 7.56
C ARG A 111 -12.27 6.77 6.97
N ALA A 112 -12.11 6.71 5.65
CA ALA A 112 -10.98 7.31 4.96
C ALA A 112 -10.90 8.83 5.23
N LYS A 113 -12.04 9.53 5.18
CA LYS A 113 -12.11 10.97 5.49
C LYS A 113 -11.78 11.28 6.96
N ALA A 114 -12.28 10.47 7.90
CA ALA A 114 -12.01 10.63 9.32
C ALA A 114 -10.50 10.50 9.63
N TRP A 115 -9.83 9.50 9.06
CA TRP A 115 -8.38 9.32 9.20
C TRP A 115 -7.56 10.40 8.50
N SER A 116 -7.99 10.84 7.32
CA SER A 116 -7.38 11.97 6.62
C SER A 116 -7.41 13.25 7.46
N ASN A 117 -8.55 13.54 8.08
CA ASN A 117 -8.69 14.68 8.98
C ASN A 117 -7.85 14.51 10.26
N ARG A 118 -7.86 13.32 10.87
CA ARG A 118 -7.14 13.04 12.12
C ARG A 118 -5.63 13.19 11.96
N LEU A 119 -5.08 12.65 10.88
CA LEU A 119 -3.64 12.71 10.60
C LEU A 119 -3.22 14.03 9.93
N ASP A 120 -4.20 14.82 9.48
CA ASP A 120 -3.99 16.00 8.64
C ASP A 120 -3.13 15.63 7.40
N ILE A 121 -3.62 14.65 6.63
CA ILE A 121 -2.97 14.16 5.41
C ILE A 121 -4.02 14.00 4.31
N PRO A 122 -3.80 14.55 3.09
CA PRO A 122 -4.72 14.36 1.98
C PRO A 122 -4.83 12.87 1.59
N ILE A 123 -6.04 12.44 1.21
CA ILE A 123 -6.33 11.05 0.86
C ILE A 123 -7.01 10.92 -0.50
N ILE A 124 -6.72 9.83 -1.22
CA ILE A 124 -7.58 9.32 -2.28
C ILE A 124 -8.16 7.97 -1.82
N ASN A 125 -9.48 7.88 -1.84
CA ASN A 125 -10.21 6.64 -1.60
C ASN A 125 -11.48 6.58 -2.49
N PRO A 126 -11.71 5.51 -3.29
CA PRO A 126 -10.79 4.41 -3.54
C PRO A 126 -9.65 4.83 -4.48
N ALA A 127 -8.41 4.59 -4.06
CA ALA A 127 -7.22 4.80 -4.87
C ALA A 127 -7.11 3.80 -6.04
N ARG A 128 -7.80 2.66 -5.92
CA ARG A 128 -7.77 1.55 -6.89
C ARG A 128 -6.33 1.06 -7.15
N LYS A 129 -5.53 0.93 -6.09
CA LYS A 129 -4.20 0.30 -6.16
C LYS A 129 -4.35 -1.13 -6.71
N PRO A 130 -3.41 -1.64 -7.54
CA PRO A 130 -2.10 -1.07 -7.88
C PRO A 130 -2.09 -0.12 -9.09
N PHE A 131 -3.25 0.33 -9.60
CA PHE A 131 -3.25 1.18 -10.80
C PHE A 131 -2.52 2.51 -10.55
N PRO A 132 -1.67 2.98 -11.50
CA PRO A 132 -0.71 4.07 -11.27
C PRO A 132 -1.35 5.46 -11.11
N PHE A 133 -2.63 5.64 -11.45
CA PHE A 133 -3.29 6.94 -11.48
C PHE A 133 -3.23 7.67 -10.13
N ALA A 134 -3.64 6.99 -9.04
CA ALA A 134 -3.66 7.60 -7.72
C ALA A 134 -2.25 7.88 -7.17
N PHE A 135 -1.29 7.00 -7.46
CA PHE A 135 0.12 7.24 -7.14
C PHE A 135 0.67 8.49 -7.83
N HIS A 136 0.43 8.66 -9.14
CA HIS A 136 0.85 9.86 -9.86
C HIS A 136 0.18 11.13 -9.34
N GLN A 137 -1.09 11.04 -8.92
CA GLN A 137 -1.78 12.17 -8.30
C GLN A 137 -1.16 12.55 -6.95
N ALA A 138 -0.79 11.56 -6.13
CA ALA A 138 -0.08 11.79 -4.88
C ALA A 138 1.29 12.45 -5.10
N LEU A 139 2.09 11.93 -6.03
CA LEU A 139 3.38 12.52 -6.42
C LEU A 139 3.23 13.98 -6.88
N LYS A 140 2.26 14.24 -7.77
CA LYS A 140 1.97 15.59 -8.26
C LYS A 140 1.52 16.54 -7.13
N SER A 141 0.69 16.06 -6.21
CA SER A 141 0.24 16.84 -5.05
C SER A 141 1.40 17.25 -4.15
N MET A 142 2.35 16.34 -3.93
CA MET A 142 3.54 16.63 -3.12
C MET A 142 4.61 17.42 -3.89
N GLN A 143 4.51 17.48 -5.23
CA GLN A 143 5.49 18.05 -6.14
C GLN A 143 6.86 17.35 -6.00
N LEU A 144 6.84 16.02 -5.98
CA LEU A 144 8.02 15.18 -5.81
C LEU A 144 8.14 14.17 -6.93
N GLU A 145 9.38 13.85 -7.30
CA GLU A 145 9.68 12.78 -8.23
C GLU A 145 9.55 11.40 -7.56
N PRO A 146 9.27 10.31 -8.31
CA PRO A 146 9.12 8.98 -7.74
C PRO A 146 10.29 8.54 -6.83
N LYS A 147 11.52 8.92 -7.14
CA LYS A 147 12.70 8.54 -6.34
C LYS A 147 12.79 9.23 -4.98
N GLN A 148 12.10 10.35 -4.81
CA GLN A 148 12.04 11.10 -3.54
C GLN A 148 10.89 10.64 -2.65
N VAL A 149 10.10 9.66 -3.10
CA VAL A 149 8.88 9.22 -2.41
C VAL A 149 8.89 7.74 -2.14
N VAL A 150 8.77 7.35 -0.87
CA VAL A 150 8.62 5.94 -0.48
C VAL A 150 7.14 5.59 -0.34
N VAL A 151 6.76 4.42 -0.85
CA VAL A 151 5.43 3.84 -0.61
C VAL A 151 5.49 2.86 0.56
N ILE A 152 4.65 3.03 1.57
CA ILE A 152 4.61 2.15 2.74
C ILE A 152 3.21 1.55 2.86
N GLY A 153 3.13 0.22 2.94
CA GLY A 153 1.86 -0.49 3.08
C GLY A 153 2.03 -1.98 3.34
N ASP A 154 0.93 -2.68 3.60
CA ASP A 154 0.96 -4.07 4.05
C ASP A 154 0.97 -5.10 2.90
N SER A 155 0.36 -4.75 1.77
CA SER A 155 0.05 -5.68 0.68
C SER A 155 1.03 -5.60 -0.49
N ARG A 156 1.56 -6.76 -0.89
CA ARG A 156 2.48 -6.85 -2.03
C ARG A 156 1.81 -6.56 -3.37
N HIS A 157 0.52 -6.85 -3.50
CA HIS A 157 -0.20 -6.79 -4.78
C HIS A 157 -0.84 -5.42 -5.06
N THR A 158 -0.94 -4.57 -4.05
CA THR A 158 -1.50 -3.22 -4.17
C THR A 158 -0.40 -2.18 -4.02
N ASP A 159 0.28 -2.19 -2.88
CA ASP A 159 1.18 -1.11 -2.46
C ASP A 159 2.54 -1.28 -3.10
N ILE A 160 3.18 -2.42 -2.87
CA ILE A 160 4.52 -2.71 -3.39
C ILE A 160 4.49 -2.79 -4.92
N LEU A 161 3.50 -3.47 -5.50
CA LEU A 161 3.32 -3.53 -6.95
C LEU A 161 3.03 -2.15 -7.54
N GLY A 162 2.17 -1.36 -6.90
CA GLY A 162 1.85 0.00 -7.34
C GLY A 162 3.08 0.92 -7.33
N ALA A 163 3.84 0.89 -6.24
CA ALA A 163 5.11 1.61 -6.09
C ALA A 163 6.10 1.25 -7.20
N TRP A 164 6.27 -0.04 -7.46
CA TRP A 164 7.16 -0.53 -8.50
C TRP A 164 6.68 -0.11 -9.91
N LEU A 165 5.37 -0.07 -10.17
CA LEU A 165 4.81 0.39 -11.45
C LEU A 165 5.09 1.88 -11.71
N VAL A 166 5.17 2.70 -10.66
CA VAL A 166 5.45 4.15 -10.78
C VAL A 166 6.91 4.52 -10.51
N GLY A 167 7.76 3.55 -10.16
CA GLY A 167 9.19 3.75 -9.92
C GLY A 167 9.54 4.35 -8.54
N CYS A 168 8.65 4.22 -7.56
CA CYS A 168 8.92 4.61 -6.17
C CYS A 168 9.62 3.47 -5.39
N PRO A 169 10.55 3.75 -4.48
CA PRO A 169 10.91 2.81 -3.42
C PRO A 169 9.68 2.39 -2.61
N SER A 170 9.76 1.22 -1.96
CA SER A 170 8.69 0.76 -1.09
C SER A 170 9.18 -0.02 0.12
N ILE A 171 8.38 0.02 1.19
CA ILE A 171 8.59 -0.72 2.43
C ILE A 171 7.30 -1.46 2.74
N GLN A 172 7.39 -2.78 2.92
CA GLN A 172 6.25 -3.58 3.34
C GLN A 172 6.17 -3.61 4.87
N VAL A 173 5.03 -3.26 5.46
CA VAL A 173 4.77 -3.51 6.89
C VAL A 173 3.96 -4.80 7.09
N ALA A 174 3.91 -5.32 8.31
CA ALA A 174 3.03 -6.46 8.59
C ALA A 174 1.56 -6.00 8.70
N THR A 175 0.68 -6.79 8.10
CA THR A 175 -0.77 -6.58 8.07
C THR A 175 -1.36 -6.74 9.46
N LEU A 176 -2.01 -5.70 9.96
CA LEU A 176 -2.77 -5.74 11.22
C LEU A 176 -3.84 -6.86 11.21
N PRO A 177 -4.15 -7.45 12.38
CA PRO A 177 -5.18 -8.48 12.46
C PRO A 177 -6.54 -7.97 11.99
N HIS A 178 -7.17 -8.72 11.09
CA HIS A 178 -8.49 -8.43 10.55
C HIS A 178 -9.17 -9.75 10.14
N PRO A 179 -10.51 -9.78 9.99
CA PRO A 179 -11.21 -10.97 9.54
C PRO A 179 -10.83 -11.27 8.08
N PHE A 180 -10.12 -12.36 7.85
CA PHE A 180 -9.70 -12.76 6.51
C PHE A 180 -10.89 -12.87 5.54
N GLY A 181 -10.77 -12.21 4.39
CA GLY A 181 -11.68 -12.39 3.27
C GLY A 181 -11.59 -13.80 2.67
N TRP A 182 -12.66 -14.25 2.01
CA TRP A 182 -12.69 -15.52 1.28
C TRP A 182 -11.55 -15.71 0.27
N TRP A 183 -11.13 -14.64 -0.43
CA TRP A 183 -10.00 -14.67 -1.36
C TRP A 183 -8.64 -14.79 -0.65
N GLU A 184 -8.46 -14.16 0.51
CA GLU A 184 -7.23 -14.25 1.30
C GLU A 184 -7.06 -15.63 1.92
N LYS A 185 -8.16 -16.30 2.30
CA LYS A 185 -8.12 -17.72 2.68
C LYS A 185 -7.61 -18.62 1.55
N PHE A 186 -7.81 -18.20 0.29
CA PHE A 186 -7.40 -18.98 -0.88
C PHE A 186 -5.95 -18.68 -1.32
N PHE A 187 -5.50 -17.42 -1.27
CA PHE A 187 -4.14 -17.03 -1.65
C PHE A 187 -3.13 -16.97 -0.48
N GLY A 188 -3.62 -17.01 0.76
CA GLY A 188 -2.85 -17.13 2.00
C GLY A 188 -1.78 -16.05 2.22
N LYS A 189 -0.73 -16.41 2.99
CA LYS A 189 0.46 -15.59 3.32
C LYS A 189 1.28 -15.11 2.12
N ARG A 190 0.89 -15.43 0.89
CA ARG A 190 1.58 -14.99 -0.33
C ARG A 190 1.28 -13.54 -0.67
N VAL A 191 0.14 -13.02 -0.20
CA VAL A 191 -0.32 -11.64 -0.45
C VAL A 191 0.23 -10.66 0.58
N GLN A 192 0.18 -11.04 1.86
CA GLN A 192 0.45 -10.20 3.02
C GLN A 192 1.32 -10.95 4.05
N THR A 193 2.17 -10.22 4.76
CA THR A 193 2.88 -10.73 5.94
C THR A 193 2.01 -10.45 7.16
N PRO A 194 1.52 -11.47 7.89
CA PRO A 194 0.67 -11.23 9.06
C PRO A 194 1.46 -10.56 10.18
N TYR A 195 0.78 -9.71 10.96
CA TYR A 195 1.36 -9.15 12.19
C TYR A 195 1.86 -10.26 13.11
N PRO A 196 3.07 -10.16 13.70
CA PRO A 196 3.62 -11.21 14.54
C PRO A 196 2.75 -11.48 15.78
N SER A 197 2.54 -12.75 16.12
CA SER A 197 1.76 -13.12 17.30
C SER A 197 2.48 -12.73 18.59
N GLY A 198 1.73 -12.20 19.57
CA GLY A 198 2.27 -11.77 20.86
C GLY A 198 2.93 -10.38 20.83
N HIS A 199 2.96 -9.71 19.67
CA HIS A 199 3.33 -8.31 19.59
C HIS A 199 2.16 -7.42 20.03
N GLU A 200 2.51 -6.25 20.55
CA GLU A 200 1.56 -5.23 20.99
C GLU A 200 0.61 -4.80 19.86
N LEU A 201 -0.66 -4.60 20.20
CA LEU A 201 -1.69 -4.00 19.38
C LEU A 201 -2.40 -2.97 20.24
N TRP A 202 -2.75 -1.83 19.66
CA TRP A 202 -3.55 -0.84 20.36
C TRP A 202 -5.00 -0.98 19.91
N ASP A 203 -5.92 -1.02 20.86
CA ASP A 203 -7.33 -0.91 20.56
C ASP A 203 -7.61 0.44 19.90
N ASN A 204 -8.50 0.44 18.93
CA ASN A 204 -8.84 1.65 18.20
C ASN A 204 -9.99 2.38 18.88
N ASP A 205 -9.66 3.29 19.80
CA ASP A 205 -10.64 4.10 20.52
C ASP A 205 -11.21 5.25 19.68
N PHE A 206 -10.65 5.53 18.50
CA PHE A 206 -10.97 6.69 17.67
C PHE A 206 -12.47 6.85 17.33
N PHE A 207 -13.13 5.76 16.93
CA PHE A 207 -14.56 5.80 16.60
C PHE A 207 -15.43 5.84 17.86
N TYR A 208 -14.95 5.32 18.98
CA TYR A 208 -15.65 5.41 20.25
C TYR A 208 -15.61 6.82 20.83
N GLU A 209 -14.48 7.51 20.73
CA GLU A 209 -14.31 8.89 21.20
C GLU A 209 -15.06 9.89 20.33
N SER A 210 -15.09 9.71 19.01
CA SER A 210 -15.83 10.61 18.10
C SER A 210 -17.34 10.51 18.25
N ILE A 211 -17.88 9.36 18.67
CA ILE A 211 -19.31 9.20 19.00
C ILE A 211 -19.63 9.88 20.35
N LYS A 212 -18.74 9.76 21.36
CA LYS A 212 -18.94 10.41 22.67
C LYS A 212 -18.85 11.94 22.63
N ALA A 213 -18.16 12.51 21.65
CA ALA A 213 -18.03 13.97 21.51
C ALA A 213 -19.29 14.65 20.92
N ILE A 214 -20.34 13.89 20.60
CA ILE A 214 -21.61 14.37 20.02
C ILE A 214 -22.74 14.38 21.06
N ASP A 215 -22.52 13.82 22.26
CA ASP A 215 -23.43 13.86 23.43
C ASP A 215 -22.95 14.90 24.47
#